data_AF-A0A2V8DZW9-F1
#
_entry.id   AF-A0A2V8DZW9-F1
#
_cell.length_a   1.000
_cell.length_b   1.000
_cell.length_c   1.000
_cell.angle_alpha   90.00
_cell.angle_beta   90.00
_cell.angle_gamma   90.00
#
_symmetry.space_group_name_H-M   'P 1'
#
loop_
_entity.id
_entity.type
_entity.pdbx_description
1 polymer ?
#
loop_
_entity_poly.entity_id
_entity_poly.type
_entity_poly.pdbx_seq_one_letter_code
_entity_poly.pdbx_strand_id
1 'polypeptide(L)'
;MVSPRQSWPNSGPAVSSDGNLGGPQGRTRNDRTRETDGSGASSAERRTAAGQKLAGALKASGYAFGVFTPGGSVRLASERVSEDYIELSLDTSGDAPVVLGHVSRARGRRIIETERPIATGPIADLSEHQVLDFFLKELEPFVER
;
A
#
# COMPACT_ATOMS: atom_id res chain seq x y z
N MET A 1 53.28 1.31 21.47
CA MET A 1 53.79 0.40 20.42
C MET A 1 53.46 1.00 19.07
N VAL A 2 54.49 1.29 18.29
CA VAL A 2 54.49 2.09 17.07
C VAL A 2 54.99 1.23 15.91
N SER A 3 54.44 1.46 14.71
CA SER A 3 54.86 1.04 13.35
C SER A 3 54.20 -0.22 12.75
N PRO A 4 54.12 -0.37 11.39
CA PRO A 4 54.67 0.50 10.34
C PRO A 4 53.71 0.91 9.18
N ARG A 5 54.08 2.05 8.57
CA ARG A 5 53.81 2.45 7.17
C ARG A 5 54.26 1.37 6.18
N GLN A 6 53.47 1.10 5.15
CA GLN A 6 53.93 0.64 3.83
C GLN A 6 53.16 1.42 2.76
N SER A 7 53.79 2.41 2.12
CA SER A 7 54.60 2.31 0.90
C SER A 7 53.75 2.05 -0.35
N TRP A 8 53.51 3.10 -1.13
CA TRP A 8 52.94 3.07 -2.47
C TRP A 8 54.05 3.27 -3.49
N PRO A 9 54.05 2.59 -4.64
CA PRO A 9 54.75 3.07 -5.82
C PRO A 9 53.79 3.83 -6.75
N ASN A 10 54.17 5.07 -7.05
CA ASN A 10 53.67 5.86 -8.17
C ASN A 10 54.47 5.44 -9.43
N SER A 11 53.81 5.20 -10.55
CA SER A 11 54.43 5.17 -11.88
C SER A 11 53.42 5.70 -12.89
N GLY A 12 53.86 6.71 -13.65
CA GLY A 12 53.04 7.63 -14.43
C GLY A 12 52.44 7.08 -15.74
N PRO A 13 51.98 7.98 -16.63
CA PRO A 13 50.84 7.73 -17.51
C PRO A 13 51.25 7.17 -18.89
N ALA A 14 50.37 6.34 -19.47
CA ALA A 14 50.37 6.05 -20.89
C ALA A 14 49.02 6.52 -21.48
N VAL A 15 49.07 7.64 -22.19
CA VAL A 15 48.09 8.01 -23.20
C VAL A 15 48.31 7.11 -24.41
N SER A 16 47.24 6.48 -24.91
CA SER A 16 47.09 6.16 -26.34
C SER A 16 45.63 5.87 -26.64
N SER A 17 45.14 6.67 -27.59
CA SER A 17 43.86 6.59 -28.28
C SER A 17 43.65 5.25 -28.96
N ASP A 18 42.37 4.86 -29.06
CA ASP A 18 41.62 4.44 -30.26
C ASP A 18 40.68 3.27 -29.96
N GLY A 19 39.48 3.34 -30.54
CA GLY A 19 38.52 2.23 -30.51
C GLY A 19 37.12 2.57 -30.01
N ASN A 20 36.43 3.44 -30.73
CA ASN A 20 34.97 3.44 -30.77
C ASN A 20 34.47 2.07 -31.28
N LEU A 21 33.85 1.27 -30.40
CA LEU A 21 32.90 0.23 -30.78
C LEU A 21 31.70 0.31 -29.83
N GLY A 22 30.56 0.72 -30.40
CA GLY A 22 29.28 0.77 -29.70
C GLY A 22 28.75 -0.61 -29.32
N GLY A 23 28.00 -0.65 -28.20
CA GLY A 23 27.26 -1.81 -27.77
C GLY A 23 26.65 -1.61 -26.38
N PRO A 24 25.31 -1.59 -26.22
CA PRO A 24 24.64 -1.07 -25.03
C PRO A 24 24.49 -2.16 -23.95
N GLN A 25 24.68 -1.80 -22.68
CA GLN A 25 24.16 -2.59 -21.56
C GLN A 25 23.76 -1.72 -20.36
N GLY A 26 23.09 -0.60 -20.65
CA GLY A 26 22.08 -0.07 -19.75
C GLY A 26 20.80 -0.88 -19.94
N ARG A 27 20.68 -2.04 -19.29
CA ARG A 27 19.40 -2.76 -19.22
C ARG A 27 18.45 -1.93 -18.35
N THR A 28 17.70 -1.09 -19.03
CA THR A 28 16.39 -0.51 -18.70
C THR A 28 15.74 -1.08 -17.44
N ARG A 29 15.74 -0.25 -16.39
CA ARG A 29 14.96 -0.43 -15.14
C ARG A 29 13.53 0.13 -15.26
N ASN A 30 13.03 0.34 -16.47
CA ASN A 30 11.87 1.20 -16.75
C ASN A 30 10.60 0.46 -17.19
N ASP A 31 10.54 -0.87 -17.08
CA ASP A 31 9.35 -1.63 -17.51
C ASP A 31 8.33 -1.91 -16.37
N ARG A 32 8.70 -1.68 -15.10
CA ARG A 32 7.85 -2.05 -13.95
C ARG A 32 6.65 -1.11 -13.74
N THR A 33 6.67 0.10 -14.28
CA THR A 33 5.67 1.14 -13.98
C THR A 33 4.34 0.96 -14.70
N ARG A 34 4.26 0.14 -15.76
CA ARG A 34 3.02 0.06 -16.56
C ARG A 34 1.96 -0.90 -16.04
N GLU A 35 2.36 -1.98 -15.37
CA GLU A 35 1.40 -2.96 -14.82
C GLU A 35 0.74 -2.48 -13.51
N THR A 36 1.42 -1.61 -12.77
CA THR A 36 0.94 -1.10 -11.47
C THR A 36 -0.19 -0.07 -11.61
N ASP A 37 -0.17 0.75 -12.66
CA ASP A 37 -1.12 1.87 -12.81
C ASP A 37 -2.55 1.40 -13.14
N GLY A 38 -2.71 0.44 -14.07
CA GLY A 38 -4.02 -0.04 -14.51
C GLY A 38 -4.73 -0.93 -13.48
N SER A 39 -4.00 -1.86 -12.88
CA SER A 39 -4.55 -2.75 -11.83
C SER A 39 -4.82 -1.98 -10.54
N GLY A 40 -3.95 -1.02 -10.17
CA GLY A 40 -4.12 -0.15 -9.02
C GLY A 40 -5.39 0.69 -9.10
N ALA A 41 -5.65 1.34 -10.24
CA ALA A 41 -6.83 2.18 -10.44
C ALA A 41 -8.15 1.38 -10.32
N SER A 42 -8.23 0.23 -10.99
CA SER A 42 -9.43 -0.61 -10.91
C SER A 42 -9.67 -1.16 -9.49
N SER A 43 -8.58 -1.47 -8.75
CA SER A 43 -8.68 -1.91 -7.36
C SER A 43 -9.17 -0.79 -6.43
N ALA A 44 -8.78 0.47 -6.70
CA ALA A 44 -9.22 1.63 -5.93
C ALA A 44 -10.71 1.87 -6.11
N GLU A 45 -11.20 1.83 -7.36
CA GLU A 45 -12.60 2.00 -7.68
C GLU A 45 -13.49 0.95 -6.98
N ARG A 46 -13.08 -0.33 -7.01
CA ARG A 46 -13.80 -1.40 -6.29
C ARG A 46 -13.84 -1.16 -4.79
N ARG A 47 -12.73 -0.69 -4.19
CA ARG A 47 -12.69 -0.33 -2.77
C ARG A 47 -13.64 0.81 -2.43
N THR A 48 -13.64 1.88 -3.23
CA THR A 48 -14.49 3.05 -3.03
C THR A 48 -15.97 2.67 -3.17
N ALA A 49 -16.33 1.92 -4.22
CA ALA A 49 -17.70 1.47 -4.43
C ALA A 49 -18.21 0.60 -3.27
N ALA A 50 -17.40 -0.36 -2.80
CA ALA A 50 -17.72 -1.20 -1.65
C ALA A 50 -17.94 -0.37 -0.37
N GLY A 51 -17.01 0.55 -0.08
CA GLY A 51 -17.12 1.44 1.07
C GLY A 51 -18.38 2.32 1.04
N GLN A 52 -18.73 2.86 -0.13
CA GLN A 52 -19.91 3.71 -0.30
C GLN A 52 -21.22 2.94 -0.09
N LYS A 53 -21.32 1.73 -0.67
CA LYS A 53 -22.48 0.84 -0.45
C LYS A 53 -22.68 0.57 1.04
N LEU A 54 -21.59 0.29 1.74
CA LEU A 54 -21.62 -0.05 3.15
C LEU A 54 -21.92 1.15 4.05
N ALA A 55 -21.35 2.32 3.77
CA ALA A 55 -21.70 3.56 4.46
C ALA A 55 -23.19 3.90 4.29
N GLY A 56 -23.76 3.70 3.09
CA GLY A 56 -25.19 3.86 2.86
C GLY A 56 -26.05 2.92 3.73
N ALA A 57 -25.69 1.64 3.78
CA ALA A 57 -26.38 0.64 4.61
C ALA A 57 -26.25 0.95 6.12
N LEU A 58 -25.06 1.32 6.59
CA LEU A 58 -24.81 1.69 7.99
C LEU A 58 -25.63 2.91 8.40
N LYS A 59 -25.68 3.95 7.55
CA LYS A 59 -26.50 5.14 7.80
C LYS A 59 -27.99 4.81 7.89
N ALA A 60 -28.50 3.95 6.99
CA ALA A 60 -29.89 3.50 7.04
C ALA A 60 -30.22 2.73 8.33
N SER A 61 -29.24 2.03 8.90
CA SER A 61 -29.35 1.31 10.18
C SER A 61 -29.04 2.17 11.42
N GLY A 62 -28.80 3.49 11.26
CA GLY A 62 -28.55 4.41 12.38
C GLY A 62 -27.08 4.56 12.81
N TYR A 63 -26.15 3.88 12.13
CA TYR A 63 -24.71 4.01 12.35
C TYR A 63 -24.12 5.09 11.44
N ALA A 64 -23.63 6.18 12.03
CA ALA A 64 -23.08 7.30 11.28
C ALA A 64 -21.63 7.01 10.83
N PHE A 65 -21.47 6.45 9.64
CA PHE A 65 -20.17 6.20 8.99
C PHE A 65 -20.05 6.92 7.65
N GLY A 66 -18.87 7.46 7.36
CA GLY A 66 -18.54 8.14 6.10
C GLY A 66 -17.36 7.49 5.37
N VAL A 67 -17.26 7.71 4.06
CA VAL A 67 -16.16 7.24 3.21
C VAL A 67 -15.25 8.39 2.85
N PHE A 68 -13.94 8.20 3.01
CA PHE A 68 -12.88 9.15 2.69
C PHE A 68 -11.83 8.46 1.82
N THR A 69 -11.24 9.16 0.87
CA THR A 69 -10.24 8.56 -0.05
C THR A 69 -8.94 9.34 -0.09
N PRO A 70 -8.18 9.42 1.02
CA PRO A 70 -6.91 10.13 1.07
C PRO A 70 -5.81 9.35 0.34
N GLY A 71 -5.05 10.01 -0.54
CA GLY A 71 -3.81 9.44 -1.11
C GLY A 71 -3.96 8.09 -1.83
N GLY A 72 -5.15 7.73 -2.34
CA GLY A 72 -5.40 6.44 -2.99
C GLY A 72 -5.78 5.29 -2.05
N SER A 73 -5.99 5.57 -0.75
CA SER A 73 -6.66 4.65 0.17
C SER A 73 -8.17 4.88 0.17
N VAL A 74 -8.91 3.95 0.79
CA VAL A 74 -10.34 4.07 1.05
C VAL A 74 -10.59 3.83 2.52
N ARG A 75 -11.05 4.85 3.24
CA ARG A 75 -11.32 4.81 4.66
C ARG A 75 -12.82 4.93 4.93
N LEU A 76 -13.38 3.95 5.60
CA LEU A 76 -14.71 3.97 6.20
C LEU A 76 -14.56 4.34 7.69
N ALA A 77 -14.99 5.52 8.09
CA ALA A 77 -14.78 6.04 9.45
C ALA A 77 -16.10 6.44 10.10
N SER A 78 -16.18 6.27 11.42
CA SER A 78 -17.28 6.77 12.24
C SER A 78 -17.26 8.30 12.23
N GLU A 79 -18.42 8.90 12.02
CA GLU A 79 -18.62 10.35 12.10
C GLU A 79 -18.68 10.82 13.57
N ARG A 80 -18.85 9.89 14.52
CA ARG A 80 -18.98 10.19 15.96
C ARG A 80 -17.69 9.98 16.75
N VAL A 81 -16.82 9.07 16.28
CA VAL A 81 -15.59 8.67 16.97
C VAL A 81 -14.48 8.60 15.92
N SER A 82 -13.55 9.56 15.94
CA SER A 82 -12.49 9.67 14.92
C SER A 82 -11.53 8.49 14.89
N GLU A 83 -11.37 7.83 16.03
CA GLU A 83 -10.48 6.68 16.20
C GLU A 83 -11.10 5.38 15.67
N ASP A 84 -12.40 5.38 15.35
CA ASP A 84 -13.12 4.20 14.85
C ASP A 84 -13.16 4.24 13.31
N TYR A 85 -12.27 3.50 12.67
CA TYR A 85 -12.20 3.43 11.21
C TYR A 85 -11.63 2.12 10.67
N ILE A 86 -11.99 1.82 9.43
CA ILE A 86 -11.41 0.77 8.59
C ILE A 86 -10.87 1.43 7.33
N GLU A 87 -9.59 1.27 7.04
CA GLU A 87 -8.90 1.84 5.89
C GLU A 87 -8.28 0.76 5.01
N LEU A 88 -8.42 0.90 3.71
CA LEU A 88 -7.85 0.03 2.69
C LEU A 88 -6.83 0.81 1.86
N SER A 89 -5.55 0.52 2.03
CA SER A 89 -4.43 1.16 1.31
C SER A 89 -3.76 0.18 0.35
N LEU A 90 -3.16 0.71 -0.72
CA LEU A 90 -2.32 -0.08 -1.61
C LEU A 90 -0.87 0.01 -1.10
N ASP A 91 -0.30 -1.13 -0.73
CA ASP A 91 1.12 -1.25 -0.46
C ASP A 91 1.85 -1.74 -1.71
N THR A 92 2.89 -1.01 -2.09
CA THR A 92 3.75 -1.30 -3.25
C THR A 92 5.21 -1.50 -2.84
N SER A 93 5.49 -1.58 -1.53
CA SER A 93 6.84 -1.69 -1.00
C SER A 93 7.47 -3.08 -1.19
N GLY A 94 6.63 -4.12 -1.28
CA GLY A 94 7.04 -5.51 -1.50
C GLY A 94 7.28 -5.89 -2.96
N ASP A 95 7.58 -7.17 -3.19
CA ASP A 95 7.84 -7.74 -4.53
C ASP A 95 6.61 -7.72 -5.44
N ALA A 96 5.42 -7.80 -4.85
CA ALA A 96 4.15 -7.65 -5.53
C ALA A 96 3.28 -6.66 -4.74
N PRO A 97 2.52 -5.77 -5.41
CA PRO A 97 1.61 -4.88 -4.72
C PRO A 97 0.51 -5.68 -4.01
N VAL A 98 0.09 -5.21 -2.84
CA VAL A 98 -0.96 -5.84 -2.02
C VAL A 98 -1.88 -4.77 -1.45
N VAL A 99 -3.15 -5.11 -1.23
CA VAL A 99 -4.07 -4.22 -0.50
C VAL A 99 -4.04 -4.57 0.98
N LEU A 100 -3.65 -3.61 1.80
CA LEU A 100 -3.64 -3.72 3.25
C LEU A 100 -4.92 -3.10 3.82
N GLY A 101 -5.53 -3.82 4.75
CA GLY A 101 -6.60 -3.32 5.59
C GLY A 101 -6.05 -2.92 6.95
N HIS A 102 -6.19 -1.65 7.30
CA HIS A 102 -5.85 -1.08 8.59
C HIS A 102 -7.13 -0.76 9.34
N VAL A 103 -7.29 -1.32 10.53
CA VAL A 103 -8.48 -1.16 11.37
C VAL A 103 -8.06 -0.53 12.67
N SER A 104 -8.68 0.59 13.03
CA SER A 104 -8.52 1.24 14.32
C SER A 104 -9.86 1.29 15.03
N ARG A 105 -9.85 0.95 16.31
CA ARG A 105 -11.03 1.02 17.17
C ARG A 105 -10.68 1.52 18.57
N ALA A 106 -11.38 2.55 19.02
CA ALA A 106 -11.32 3.02 20.40
C ALA A 106 -12.04 2.02 21.31
N ARG A 107 -11.37 1.51 22.34
CA ARG A 107 -11.95 0.63 23.37
C ARG A 107 -11.70 1.23 24.75
N GLY A 108 -12.69 1.96 25.26
CA GLY A 108 -12.56 2.72 26.50
C GLY A 108 -11.49 3.80 26.37
N ARG A 109 -10.39 3.66 27.11
CA ARG A 109 -9.23 4.59 27.08
C ARG A 109 -8.09 4.14 26.16
N ARG A 110 -8.27 3.06 25.40
CA ARG A 110 -7.22 2.49 24.53
C ARG A 110 -7.66 2.51 23.09
N ILE A 111 -6.70 2.52 22.18
CA ILE A 111 -6.93 2.28 20.75
C ILE A 111 -6.34 0.91 20.43
N ILE A 112 -7.09 0.11 19.68
CA ILE A 112 -6.63 -1.18 19.17
C ILE A 112 -6.52 -1.03 17.66
N GLU A 113 -5.32 -1.22 17.15
CA GLU A 113 -5.03 -1.19 15.71
C GLU A 113 -4.70 -2.60 15.21
N THR A 114 -5.07 -2.90 13.98
CA THR A 114 -4.74 -4.15 13.32
C THR A 114 -4.55 -3.89 11.84
N GLU A 115 -3.45 -4.41 11.29
CA GLU A 115 -3.13 -4.29 9.88
C GLU A 115 -2.94 -5.68 9.27
N ARG A 116 -3.64 -5.95 8.17
CA ARG A 116 -3.53 -7.25 7.48
C ARG A 116 -3.87 -7.14 5.99
N PRO A 117 -3.26 -7.97 5.12
CA PRO A 117 -3.71 -8.09 3.74
C PRO A 117 -5.17 -8.53 3.66
N ILE A 118 -5.93 -7.95 2.72
CA ILE A 118 -7.35 -8.31 2.54
C ILE A 118 -7.56 -9.51 1.59
N ALA A 119 -6.55 -9.82 0.78
CA ALA A 119 -6.55 -10.95 -0.14
C ALA A 119 -5.15 -11.54 -0.30
N THR A 120 -5.07 -12.85 -0.46
CA THR A 120 -3.87 -13.58 -0.88
C THR A 120 -3.88 -13.72 -2.40
N GLY A 121 -3.23 -12.81 -3.10
CA GLY A 121 -3.11 -12.86 -4.56
C GLY A 121 -2.77 -11.49 -5.17
N PRO A 122 -2.56 -11.43 -6.50
CA PRO A 122 -2.33 -10.18 -7.21
C PRO A 122 -3.51 -9.20 -7.02
N ILE A 123 -3.21 -7.91 -6.93
CA ILE A 123 -4.26 -6.86 -6.83
C ILE A 123 -5.22 -6.84 -8.02
N ALA A 124 -4.79 -7.36 -9.18
CA ALA A 124 -5.62 -7.48 -10.36
C ALA A 124 -6.82 -8.43 -10.11
N ASP A 125 -6.61 -9.47 -9.30
CA ASP A 125 -7.61 -10.49 -8.98
C ASP A 125 -8.46 -10.10 -7.75
N LEU A 126 -8.15 -8.98 -7.10
CA LEU A 126 -8.93 -8.50 -5.97
C LEU A 126 -10.35 -8.20 -6.42
N SER A 127 -11.30 -9.03 -6.03
CA SER A 127 -12.71 -8.85 -6.34
C SER A 127 -13.38 -7.84 -5.39
N GLU A 128 -14.50 -7.26 -5.82
CA GLU A 128 -15.34 -6.43 -4.94
C GLU A 128 -15.85 -7.24 -3.73
N HIS A 129 -16.17 -8.52 -3.92
CA HIS A 129 -16.66 -9.40 -2.86
C HIS A 129 -15.65 -9.56 -1.73
N GLN A 130 -14.36 -9.78 -2.05
CA GLN A 130 -13.31 -9.86 -1.04
C GLN A 130 -13.16 -8.56 -0.23
N VAL A 131 -13.35 -7.41 -0.89
CA VAL A 131 -13.33 -6.12 -0.20
C VAL A 131 -14.51 -5.98 0.75
N LEU A 132 -15.71 -6.32 0.28
CA LEU A 132 -16.93 -6.29 1.09
C LEU A 132 -16.85 -7.25 2.28
N ASP A 133 -16.41 -8.47 2.05
CA ASP A 133 -16.22 -9.49 3.10
C ASP A 133 -15.25 -9.00 4.19
N PHE A 134 -14.16 -8.34 3.79
CA PHE A 134 -13.24 -7.73 4.73
C PHE A 134 -13.92 -6.65 5.57
N PHE A 135 -14.59 -5.69 4.94
CA PHE A 135 -15.28 -4.64 5.68
C PHE A 135 -16.35 -5.19 6.62
N LEU A 136 -17.17 -6.14 6.18
CA LEU A 136 -18.23 -6.73 7.00
C LEU A 136 -17.66 -7.42 8.23
N LYS A 137 -16.60 -8.21 8.05
CA LYS A 137 -15.91 -8.87 9.15
C LYS A 137 -15.32 -7.89 10.16
N GLU A 138 -14.71 -6.80 9.68
CA GLU A 138 -14.11 -5.81 10.58
C GLU A 138 -15.15 -4.86 11.20
N LEU A 139 -16.33 -4.70 10.59
CA LEU A 139 -17.42 -3.85 11.11
C LEU A 139 -18.20 -4.46 12.26
N GLU A 140 -18.29 -5.79 12.34
CA GLU A 140 -18.98 -6.53 13.42
C GLU A 140 -18.72 -5.93 14.82
N PRO A 141 -17.47 -5.70 15.27
CA PRO A 141 -17.18 -5.12 16.58
C PRO A 141 -17.53 -3.63 16.75
N PHE A 142 -17.90 -2.91 15.68
CA PHE A 142 -18.33 -1.51 15.75
C PHE A 142 -19.84 -1.37 15.91
N VAL A 143 -20.61 -2.31 15.39
CA VAL A 143 -22.09 -2.26 15.38
C VAL A 143 -22.72 -3.00 16.57
N GLU A 144 -22.04 -4.00 17.12
CA GLU A 144 -22.48 -4.77 18.30
C GLU A 144 -22.21 -4.08 19.65
N ARG A 145 -21.85 -2.79 19.63
CA ARG A 145 -21.55 -2.01 20.83
C ARG A 145 -22.78 -1.49 21.55
#